data_AF-A0A2J7QIT5-F1
#
_entry.id   AF-A0A2J7QIT5-F1
#
_cell.length_a   1.000
_cell.length_b   1.000
_cell.length_c   1.000
_cell.angle_alpha   90.00
_cell.angle_beta   90.00
_cell.angle_gamma   90.00
#
_symmetry.space_group_name_H-M   'P 1'
#
loop_
_entity.id
_entity.type
_entity.pdbx_description
1 polymer ?
#
loop_
_entity_poly.entity_id
_entity_poly.type
_entity_poly.pdbx_seq_one_letter_code
_entity_poly.pdbx_strand_id
1 'polypeptide(L)'
;MALVGAALLRFGRLVAENVVSVGKYGSTRCQSNTSFLSRWPNGQRGMSVTSEETKQNAETAASEESENEKKIRKENENLIKEIDLLSEKNLELEDKYKRALADGENMRRRLMKQIEDAKLFGIQGFCKDLLEVADILGKATESVPKEEVRESNPHLKNLYEGLKMTEAQLHKVFSRHGLIPVNPIEEKFDPNLHEALFQQVR
;
A
#
# COMPACT_ATOMS: atom_id res chain seq x y z
N MET A 1 -8.68 -52.58 41.66
CA MET A 1 -7.49 -51.85 42.17
C MET A 1 -6.37 -52.04 41.16
N ALA A 2 -5.94 -50.94 40.53
CA ALA A 2 -4.75 -50.66 39.71
C ALA A 2 -4.14 -51.77 38.83
N LEU A 3 -3.95 -51.45 37.54
CA LEU A 3 -2.69 -51.56 36.75
C LEU A 3 -2.95 -50.96 35.34
N VAL A 4 -2.59 -49.69 35.12
CA VAL A 4 -1.41 -49.21 34.37
C VAL A 4 -1.42 -49.60 32.88
N GLY A 5 -1.61 -48.59 32.02
CA GLY A 5 -1.44 -48.68 30.57
C GLY A 5 -1.25 -47.31 29.95
N ALA A 6 -0.02 -46.78 30.03
CA ALA A 6 0.38 -45.53 29.40
C ALA A 6 0.53 -45.74 27.88
N ALA A 7 -0.33 -45.11 27.08
CA ALA A 7 -0.16 -45.02 25.63
C ALA A 7 0.48 -43.68 25.27
N LEU A 8 1.80 -43.70 25.20
CA LEU A 8 2.63 -42.70 24.52
C LEU A 8 2.34 -42.78 23.02
N LEU A 9 1.67 -41.77 22.46
CA LEU A 9 1.75 -41.48 21.03
C LEU A 9 2.45 -40.14 20.84
N ARG A 10 3.77 -40.26 20.65
CA ARG A 10 4.63 -39.24 20.07
C ARG A 10 4.26 -39.10 18.59
N PHE A 11 3.81 -37.92 18.19
CA PHE A 11 4.03 -37.43 16.84
C PHE A 11 4.63 -36.03 16.96
N GLY A 12 5.95 -35.96 16.74
CA GLY A 12 6.65 -34.73 16.47
C GLY A 12 6.64 -34.44 14.97
N ARG A 13 6.43 -33.17 14.63
CA ARG A 13 7.08 -32.40 13.55
C ARG A 13 6.53 -30.97 13.67
N LEU A 14 7.34 -29.99 14.08
CA LEU A 14 8.43 -29.28 13.38
C LEU A 14 7.93 -27.92 12.86
N VAL A 15 8.40 -26.88 13.55
CA VAL A 15 8.94 -25.60 13.03
C VAL A 15 8.01 -24.71 12.21
N ALA A 16 7.68 -23.54 12.78
CA ALA A 16 8.32 -22.28 12.41
C ALA A 16 7.88 -21.17 13.38
N GLU A 17 8.70 -20.90 14.39
CA GLU A 17 8.66 -19.62 15.09
C GLU A 17 9.22 -18.56 14.14
N ASN A 18 8.35 -17.73 13.56
CA ASN A 18 8.78 -16.51 12.90
C ASN A 18 8.97 -15.42 13.96
N VAL A 19 10.13 -15.50 14.64
CA VAL A 19 10.71 -14.40 15.40
C VAL A 19 11.31 -13.42 14.40
N VAL A 20 10.58 -12.35 14.10
CA VAL A 20 11.17 -11.18 13.46
C VAL A 20 11.77 -10.31 14.56
N SER A 21 13.04 -10.60 14.86
CA SER A 21 13.96 -9.67 15.50
C SER A 21 14.34 -8.61 14.47
N VAL A 22 13.67 -7.46 14.48
CA VAL A 22 14.20 -6.25 13.84
C VAL A 22 15.11 -5.58 14.85
N GLY A 23 16.40 -5.52 14.50
CA GLY A 23 17.48 -4.98 15.32
C GLY A 23 17.19 -3.59 15.85
N LYS A 24 17.32 -3.46 17.18
CA LYS A 24 17.58 -2.19 17.85
C LYS A 24 19.03 -1.81 17.57
N TYR A 25 19.27 -1.08 16.49
CA TYR A 25 20.46 -0.24 16.39
C TYR A 25 20.12 1.13 16.96
N GLY A 26 20.88 1.51 17.99
CA GLY A 26 20.65 2.71 18.77
C GLY A 26 20.77 3.97 17.93
N SER A 27 19.80 4.86 18.12
CA SER A 27 20.01 6.29 17.95
C SER A 27 19.82 6.93 19.30
N THR A 28 20.95 7.20 19.94
CA THR A 28 21.07 8.04 21.13
C THR A 28 20.30 9.33 20.89
N ARG A 29 19.26 9.55 21.70
CA ARG A 29 18.50 10.79 21.73
C ARG A 29 19.37 11.84 22.43
N CYS A 30 20.19 12.55 21.66
CA CYS A 30 20.84 13.77 22.14
C CYS A 30 19.75 14.82 22.34
N GLN A 31 19.31 14.99 23.59
CA GLN A 31 18.71 16.24 24.02
C GLN A 31 19.84 17.27 24.11
N SER A 32 20.04 18.07 23.07
CA SER A 32 20.73 19.35 23.22
C SER A 32 19.67 20.44 23.33
N ASN A 33 19.63 20.98 24.54
CA ASN A 33 18.93 22.18 24.95
C ASN A 33 19.37 23.34 24.04
N THR A 34 18.45 23.92 23.27
CA THR A 34 18.63 25.27 22.70
C THR A 34 17.39 26.11 23.03
N SER A 35 17.26 26.46 24.30
CA SER A 35 16.50 27.62 24.73
C SER A 35 17.29 28.89 24.43
N PHE A 36 17.42 29.28 23.16
CA PHE A 36 17.86 30.62 22.79
C PHE A 36 17.66 30.85 21.29
N LEU A 37 16.61 31.57 20.92
CA LEU A 37 16.68 32.69 19.98
C LEU A 37 15.27 33.25 19.73
N SER A 38 15.12 34.44 20.27
CA SER A 38 14.13 35.49 20.04
C SER A 38 13.21 35.37 18.83
N ARG A 39 11.93 35.25 19.17
CA ARG A 39 10.75 35.75 18.48
C ARG A 39 10.94 37.21 18.05
N TRP A 40 10.99 37.47 16.75
CA TRP A 40 10.79 38.80 16.16
C TRP A 40 9.42 38.84 15.45
N PRO A 41 8.57 39.84 15.74
CA PRO A 41 7.30 40.03 15.05
C PRO A 41 7.48 41.00 13.89
N ASN A 42 7.28 40.57 12.64
CA ASN A 42 7.15 41.52 11.54
C ASN A 42 5.68 41.89 11.33
N GLY A 43 5.30 43.00 11.94
CA GLY A 43 4.04 43.68 11.72
C GLY A 43 4.05 44.39 10.36
N GLN A 44 3.12 44.02 9.49
CA GLN A 44 2.72 44.86 8.38
C GLN A 44 1.97 46.07 8.93
N ARG A 45 2.48 47.27 8.66
CA ARG A 45 1.71 48.51 8.74
C ARG A 45 2.14 49.41 7.59
N GLY A 46 1.30 49.43 6.55
CA GLY A 46 1.38 50.45 5.52
C GLY A 46 1.02 51.81 6.11
N MET A 47 1.80 52.83 5.77
CA MET A 47 1.41 54.22 5.94
C MET A 47 1.94 55.02 4.75
N SER A 48 1.04 55.38 3.86
CA SER A 48 1.23 56.42 2.85
C SER A 48 1.25 57.78 3.54
N VAL A 49 2.31 58.55 3.36
CA VAL A 49 2.29 60.00 3.60
C VAL A 49 2.88 60.66 2.36
N THR A 50 2.02 61.48 1.76
CA THR A 50 2.24 62.34 0.60
C THR A 50 3.30 63.40 0.88
N SER A 51 4.04 63.67 -0.20
CA SER A 51 5.02 64.74 -0.41
C SER A 51 4.58 66.13 0.02
N GLU A 52 5.50 66.91 0.60
CA GLU A 52 5.82 68.27 0.13
C GLU A 52 7.15 68.80 0.74
N GLU A 53 8.04 69.16 -0.19
CA GLU A 53 9.10 70.19 -0.20
C GLU A 53 10.06 70.41 0.99
N THR A 54 11.35 70.23 0.70
CA THR A 54 12.35 71.30 0.87
C THR A 54 13.52 71.07 -0.09
N LYS A 55 13.62 71.95 -1.09
CA LYS A 55 14.85 72.17 -1.87
C LYS A 55 15.79 73.01 -1.01
N GLN A 56 17.04 72.59 -0.86
CA GLN A 56 18.22 73.33 -1.33
C GLN A 56 19.53 72.75 -0.77
N ASN A 57 20.37 72.31 -1.72
CA ASN A 57 21.76 72.73 -1.88
C ASN A 57 22.83 72.18 -0.91
N ALA A 58 23.59 71.19 -1.40
CA ALA A 58 25.02 71.06 -1.13
C ALA A 58 25.67 70.09 -2.16
N GLU A 59 25.76 70.52 -3.42
CA GLU A 59 26.82 70.00 -4.30
C GLU A 59 28.14 70.60 -3.83
N THR A 60 28.95 69.80 -3.13
CA THR A 60 30.43 69.86 -3.13
C THR A 60 30.95 68.69 -2.29
N ALA A 61 31.35 67.60 -2.95
CA ALA A 61 32.40 66.68 -2.49
C ALA A 61 32.62 65.58 -3.55
N ALA A 62 32.95 65.99 -4.77
CA ALA A 62 33.52 65.08 -5.76
C ALA A 62 35.04 65.20 -5.72
N SER A 63 35.67 64.46 -4.80
CA SER A 63 37.02 63.91 -4.97
C SER A 63 37.45 63.17 -3.70
N GLU A 64 37.86 61.91 -3.88
CA GLU A 64 38.45 60.97 -2.90
C GLU A 64 37.48 59.99 -2.22
N GLU A 65 36.86 59.11 -3.02
CA GLU A 65 36.51 57.77 -2.54
C GLU A 65 37.79 57.07 -2.07
N SER A 66 37.93 56.86 -0.77
CA SER A 66 39.10 56.18 -0.20
C SER A 66 39.20 54.75 -0.76
N GLU A 67 40.42 54.25 -1.00
CA GLU A 67 40.64 52.88 -1.50
C GLU A 67 39.94 51.80 -0.65
N ASN A 68 39.62 52.10 0.62
CA ASN A 68 38.87 51.23 1.51
C ASN A 68 37.37 51.13 1.15
N GLU A 69 36.70 52.20 0.75
CA GLU A 69 35.29 52.15 0.33
C GLU A 69 35.12 51.32 -0.95
N LYS A 70 36.09 51.40 -1.87
CA LYS A 70 36.12 50.58 -3.09
C LYS A 70 36.37 49.10 -2.80
N LYS A 71 37.19 48.77 -1.80
CA LYS A 71 37.43 47.39 -1.35
C LYS A 71 36.18 46.82 -0.68
N ILE A 72 35.54 47.59 0.20
CA ILE A 72 34.29 47.21 0.89
C ILE A 72 33.16 47.00 -0.12
N ARG A 73 33.02 47.85 -1.16
CA ARG A 73 32.03 47.63 -2.23
C ARG A 73 32.25 46.32 -2.97
N LYS A 74 33.49 46.02 -3.36
CA LYS A 74 33.83 44.77 -4.07
C LYS A 74 33.58 43.53 -3.21
N GLU A 75 33.87 43.61 -1.90
CA GLU A 75 33.59 42.53 -0.95
C GLU A 75 32.09 42.30 -0.78
N ASN A 76 31.29 43.37 -0.65
CA ASN A 76 29.83 43.27 -0.62
C ASN A 76 29.25 42.68 -1.92
N GLU A 77 29.76 43.09 -3.09
CA GLU A 77 29.35 42.51 -4.37
C GLU A 77 29.67 41.01 -4.48
N ASN A 78 30.79 40.57 -3.92
CA ASN A 78 31.14 39.15 -3.88
C ASN A 78 30.26 38.35 -2.90
N LEU A 79 29.96 38.93 -1.73
CA LEU A 79 29.05 38.32 -0.75
C LEU A 79 27.62 38.20 -1.30
N ILE A 80 27.13 39.20 -2.04
CA ILE A 80 25.81 39.14 -2.69
C ILE A 80 25.78 38.00 -3.72
N LYS A 81 26.83 37.88 -4.56
CA LYS A 81 26.93 36.76 -5.52
C LYS A 81 26.97 35.41 -4.83
N GLU A 82 27.68 35.30 -3.70
CA GLU A 82 27.72 34.05 -2.94
C GLU A 82 26.37 33.71 -2.32
N ILE A 83 25.65 34.70 -1.78
CA ILE A 83 24.28 34.53 -1.26
C ILE A 83 23.34 34.08 -2.38
N ASP A 84 23.42 34.69 -3.57
CA ASP A 84 22.60 34.32 -4.71
C ASP A 84 22.86 32.86 -5.13
N LEU A 85 24.14 32.48 -5.28
CA LEU A 85 24.53 31.10 -5.60
C LEU A 85 24.10 30.08 -4.53
N LEU A 86 24.18 30.44 -3.25
CA LEU A 86 23.71 29.59 -2.15
C LEU A 86 22.18 29.49 -2.15
N SER A 87 21.47 30.56 -2.49
CA SER A 87 20.01 30.56 -2.60
C SER A 87 19.53 29.67 -3.74
N GLU A 88 20.18 29.73 -4.91
CA GLU A 88 19.90 28.86 -6.05
C GLU A 88 20.13 27.38 -5.70
N LYS A 89 21.26 27.06 -5.06
CA LYS A 89 21.55 25.70 -4.59
C LYS A 89 20.52 25.21 -3.57
N ASN A 90 20.07 26.07 -2.65
CA ASN A 90 19.03 25.69 -1.70
C ASN A 90 17.70 25.41 -2.41
N LEU A 91 17.30 26.24 -3.37
CA LEU A 91 16.09 26.01 -4.17
C LEU A 91 16.16 24.69 -4.95
N GLU A 92 17.31 24.40 -5.57
CA GLU A 92 17.53 23.11 -6.24
C GLU A 92 17.44 21.91 -5.29
N LEU A 93 18.04 22.02 -4.10
CA LEU A 93 18.00 20.97 -3.09
C LEU A 93 16.58 20.75 -2.56
N GLU A 94 15.83 21.83 -2.34
CA GLU A 94 14.43 21.75 -1.94
C GLU A 94 13.56 21.08 -3.01
N ASP A 95 13.76 21.40 -4.29
CA ASP A 95 13.04 20.75 -5.39
C ASP A 95 13.37 19.26 -5.47
N LYS A 96 14.65 18.90 -5.41
CA LYS A 96 15.11 17.50 -5.37
C LYS A 96 14.52 16.75 -4.17
N TYR A 97 14.49 17.39 -3.00
CA TYR A 97 13.93 16.81 -1.78
C TYR A 97 12.42 16.59 -1.90
N LYS A 98 11.67 17.61 -2.33
CA LYS A 98 10.21 17.51 -2.53
C LYS A 98 9.87 16.44 -3.57
N ARG A 99 10.64 16.36 -4.66
CA ARG A 99 10.50 15.30 -5.68
C ARG A 99 10.77 13.91 -5.09
N ALA A 100 11.86 13.73 -4.35
CA ALA A 100 12.18 12.45 -3.71
C ALA A 100 11.10 12.00 -2.71
N LEU A 101 10.52 12.93 -1.94
CA LEU A 101 9.39 12.64 -1.06
C LEU A 101 8.15 12.20 -1.84
N ALA A 102 7.84 12.89 -2.94
CA ALA A 102 6.72 12.54 -3.80
C ALA A 102 6.91 11.15 -4.44
N ASP A 103 8.10 10.83 -4.93
CA ASP A 103 8.41 9.52 -5.50
C ASP A 103 8.30 8.39 -4.46
N GLY A 104 8.76 8.63 -3.23
CA GLY A 104 8.60 7.69 -2.12
C GLY A 104 7.13 7.41 -1.79
N GLU A 105 6.29 8.44 -1.72
CA GLU A 105 4.86 8.29 -1.46
C GLU A 105 4.12 7.60 -2.64
N ASN A 106 4.47 7.95 -3.88
CA ASN A 106 3.95 7.29 -5.07
C ASN A 106 4.30 5.79 -5.09
N MET A 107 5.56 5.46 -4.77
CA MET A 107 5.99 4.08 -4.67
C MET A 107 5.27 3.34 -3.55
N ARG A 108 5.13 3.95 -2.37
CA ARG A 108 4.38 3.37 -1.25
C ARG A 108 2.94 3.04 -1.66
N ARG A 109 2.22 3.97 -2.29
CA ARG A 109 0.84 3.74 -2.77
C ARG A 109 0.78 2.61 -3.80
N ARG A 110 1.74 2.57 -4.72
CA ARG A 110 1.82 1.51 -5.74
C ARG A 110 2.05 0.14 -5.11
N LEU A 111 2.98 0.04 -4.16
CA LEU A 111 3.30 -1.19 -3.47
C LEU A 111 2.12 -1.68 -2.62
N MET A 112 1.41 -0.77 -1.94
CA MET A 112 0.21 -1.14 -1.18
C MET A 112 -0.85 -1.77 -2.09
N LYS A 113 -1.11 -1.16 -3.25
CA LYS A 113 -2.01 -1.74 -4.26
C LYS A 113 -1.52 -3.10 -4.75
N GLN A 114 -0.23 -3.25 -5.06
CA GLN A 114 0.33 -4.54 -5.49
C GLN A 114 0.22 -5.62 -4.40
N ILE A 115 0.37 -5.26 -3.13
CA ILE A 115 0.20 -6.18 -2.00
C ILE A 115 -1.28 -6.59 -1.87
N GLU A 116 -2.21 -5.65 -2.02
CA GLU A 116 -3.65 -5.95 -2.03
C GLU A 116 -4.01 -6.86 -3.20
N ASP A 117 -3.57 -6.54 -4.41
CA ASP A 117 -3.78 -7.34 -5.61
C ASP A 117 -3.16 -8.75 -5.44
N ALA A 118 -1.94 -8.85 -4.91
CA ALA A 118 -1.28 -10.14 -4.65
C ALA A 118 -2.03 -10.99 -3.62
N LYS A 119 -2.68 -10.38 -2.62
CA LYS A 119 -3.53 -11.11 -1.66
C LYS A 119 -4.80 -11.64 -2.32
N LEU A 120 -5.43 -10.84 -3.19
CA LEU A 120 -6.65 -11.23 -3.90
C LEU A 120 -6.38 -12.33 -4.93
N PHE A 121 -5.35 -12.15 -5.76
CA PHE A 121 -5.05 -13.07 -6.86
C PHE A 121 -4.13 -14.24 -6.45
N GLY A 122 -3.42 -14.15 -5.33
CA GLY A 122 -2.51 -15.21 -4.86
C GLY A 122 -3.23 -16.52 -4.53
N ILE A 123 -4.50 -16.45 -4.08
CA ILE A 123 -5.32 -17.63 -3.77
C ILE A 123 -6.02 -18.18 -5.03
N GLN A 124 -6.09 -17.40 -6.11
CA GLN A 124 -6.84 -17.75 -7.32
C GLN A 124 -6.38 -19.07 -7.95
N GLY A 125 -5.06 -19.33 -7.98
CA GLY A 125 -4.52 -20.59 -8.51
C GLY A 125 -5.02 -21.80 -7.74
N PHE A 126 -4.93 -21.76 -6.40
CA PHE A 126 -5.44 -22.81 -5.53
C PHE A 126 -6.95 -23.02 -5.71
N CYS A 127 -7.72 -21.94 -5.86
CA CYS A 127 -9.15 -22.06 -6.12
C CYS A 127 -9.46 -22.72 -7.47
N LYS A 128 -8.68 -22.47 -8.53
CA LYS A 128 -8.85 -23.14 -9.83
C LYS A 128 -8.67 -24.64 -9.70
N ASP A 129 -7.64 -25.09 -9.00
CA ASP A 129 -7.41 -26.52 -8.78
C ASP A 129 -8.56 -27.17 -7.97
N LEU A 130 -9.18 -26.41 -7.07
CA LEU A 130 -10.30 -26.89 -6.25
C LEU A 130 -11.63 -26.93 -7.02
N LEU A 131 -11.77 -26.20 -8.14
CA LEU A 131 -12.96 -26.29 -9.00
C LEU A 131 -13.10 -27.66 -9.63
N GLU A 132 -12.00 -28.29 -10.06
CA GLU A 132 -12.02 -29.65 -10.61
C GLU A 132 -12.59 -30.66 -9.60
N VAL A 133 -12.23 -30.50 -8.32
CA VAL A 133 -12.77 -31.33 -7.23
C VAL A 133 -14.27 -31.09 -7.04
N ALA A 134 -14.71 -29.83 -7.09
CA ALA A 134 -16.13 -29.48 -7.00
C ALA A 134 -16.94 -30.10 -8.14
N ASP A 135 -16.42 -30.07 -9.37
CA ASP A 135 -17.07 -30.66 -10.55
C ASP A 135 -17.14 -32.18 -10.44
N ILE A 136 -16.08 -32.84 -9.95
CA ILE A 136 -16.09 -34.29 -9.72
C ILE A 136 -17.12 -34.67 -8.65
N LEU A 137 -17.24 -33.88 -7.57
CA LEU A 137 -18.26 -34.12 -6.54
C LEU A 137 -19.69 -33.94 -7.10
N GLY A 138 -19.92 -32.91 -7.92
CA GLY A 138 -21.20 -32.72 -8.61
C GLY A 138 -21.55 -33.89 -9.54
N LYS A 139 -20.59 -34.36 -10.35
CA LYS A 139 -20.78 -35.56 -11.17
C LYS A 139 -21.04 -36.81 -10.32
N ALA A 140 -20.37 -36.95 -9.19
CA ALA A 140 -20.59 -38.08 -8.29
C ALA A 140 -22.02 -38.07 -7.72
N THR A 141 -22.55 -36.91 -7.31
CA THR A 141 -23.93 -36.80 -6.81
C THR A 141 -24.98 -36.97 -7.92
N GLU A 142 -24.68 -36.60 -9.16
CA GLU A 142 -25.57 -36.84 -10.32
C GLU A 142 -25.56 -38.29 -10.81
N SER A 143 -24.43 -38.99 -10.67
CA SER A 143 -24.26 -40.36 -11.15
C SER A 143 -25.09 -41.40 -10.40
N VAL A 144 -25.50 -41.10 -9.17
CA VAL A 144 -26.28 -42.00 -8.32
C VAL A 144 -27.75 -41.92 -8.75
N PRO A 145 -28.38 -43.03 -9.19
CA PRO A 145 -29.79 -43.04 -9.55
C PRO A 145 -30.65 -42.69 -8.33
N LYS A 146 -31.50 -41.66 -8.47
CA LYS A 146 -32.40 -41.22 -7.38
C LYS A 146 -33.34 -42.31 -6.89
N GLU A 147 -33.60 -43.32 -7.72
CA GLU A 147 -34.43 -44.47 -7.40
C GLU A 147 -33.77 -45.45 -6.41
N GLU A 148 -32.44 -45.49 -6.38
CA GLU A 148 -31.67 -46.38 -5.48
C GLU A 148 -31.39 -45.73 -4.12
N VAL A 149 -31.54 -44.40 -4.02
CA VAL A 149 -31.47 -43.61 -2.78
C VAL A 149 -32.79 -43.72 -2.00
N ARG A 150 -33.16 -44.95 -1.65
CA ARG A 150 -34.36 -45.25 -0.84
C ARG A 150 -33.96 -45.86 0.50
N GLU A 151 -34.90 -45.92 1.44
CA GLU A 151 -34.70 -46.56 2.76
C GLU A 151 -34.36 -48.06 2.68
N SER A 152 -34.57 -48.68 1.51
CA SER A 152 -34.12 -50.04 1.22
C SER A 152 -32.60 -50.22 1.37
N ASN A 153 -31.82 -49.17 1.10
CA ASN A 153 -30.35 -49.18 1.20
C ASN A 153 -29.86 -48.01 2.09
N PRO A 154 -29.94 -48.13 3.43
CA PRO A 154 -29.63 -47.03 4.35
C PRO A 154 -28.17 -46.55 4.24
N HIS A 155 -27.23 -47.45 3.90
CA HIS A 155 -25.82 -47.09 3.74
C HIS A 155 -25.57 -46.16 2.55
N LEU A 156 -26.24 -46.39 1.41
CA LEU A 156 -26.10 -45.55 0.23
C LEU A 156 -26.74 -44.17 0.46
N LYS A 157 -27.89 -44.14 1.12
CA LYS A 157 -28.56 -42.88 1.51
C LYS A 157 -27.67 -42.01 2.39
N ASN A 158 -27.08 -42.59 3.45
CA ASN A 158 -26.19 -41.85 4.36
C ASN A 158 -24.93 -41.34 3.65
N LEU A 159 -24.35 -42.13 2.74
CA LEU A 159 -23.20 -41.70 1.94
C LEU A 159 -23.56 -40.52 1.01
N TYR A 160 -24.68 -40.62 0.31
CA TYR A 160 -25.18 -39.58 -0.58
C TYR A 160 -25.43 -38.26 0.17
N GLU A 161 -26.07 -38.33 1.34
CA GLU A 161 -26.29 -37.16 2.20
C GLU A 161 -24.96 -36.55 2.68
N GLY A 162 -23.99 -37.38 3.07
CA GLY A 162 -22.65 -36.92 3.46
C GLY A 162 -21.90 -36.21 2.33
N LEU A 163 -21.98 -36.72 1.11
CA LEU A 163 -21.40 -36.09 -0.08
C LEU A 163 -22.07 -34.75 -0.39
N LYS A 164 -23.40 -34.68 -0.33
CA LYS A 164 -24.16 -33.43 -0.53
C LYS A 164 -23.82 -32.38 0.54
N MET A 165 -23.59 -32.80 1.78
CA MET A 165 -23.15 -31.90 2.86
C MET A 165 -21.75 -31.35 2.61
N THR A 166 -20.82 -32.17 2.11
CA THR A 166 -19.45 -31.75 1.80
C THR A 166 -19.41 -30.81 0.59
N GLU A 167 -20.17 -31.09 -0.46
CA GLU A 167 -20.39 -30.19 -1.59
C GLU A 167 -20.92 -28.81 -1.13
N ALA A 168 -21.96 -28.80 -0.30
CA ALA A 168 -22.51 -27.56 0.24
C ALA A 168 -21.51 -26.79 1.13
N GLN A 169 -20.66 -27.49 1.89
CA GLN A 169 -19.59 -26.85 2.65
C GLN A 169 -18.53 -26.23 1.72
N LEU A 170 -18.16 -26.93 0.64
CA LEU A 170 -17.21 -26.43 -0.34
C LEU A 170 -17.69 -25.13 -1.00
N HIS A 171 -18.96 -25.07 -1.42
CA HIS A 171 -19.55 -23.84 -1.97
C HIS A 171 -19.57 -22.68 -0.96
N LYS A 172 -19.78 -22.96 0.33
CA LYS A 172 -19.65 -21.94 1.38
C LYS A 172 -18.23 -21.43 1.50
N VAL A 173 -17.21 -22.29 1.36
CA VAL A 173 -15.81 -21.86 1.35
C VAL A 173 -15.55 -20.92 0.16
N PHE A 174 -15.99 -21.29 -1.04
CA PHE A 174 -15.88 -20.45 -2.24
C PHE A 174 -16.52 -19.07 -2.05
N SER A 175 -17.74 -19.03 -1.50
CA SER A 175 -18.46 -17.77 -1.24
C SER A 175 -17.70 -16.84 -0.28
N ARG A 176 -17.02 -17.39 0.74
CA ARG A 176 -16.19 -16.59 1.68
C ARG A 176 -14.97 -15.98 1.03
N HIS A 177 -14.42 -16.62 0.00
CA HIS A 177 -13.28 -16.13 -0.77
C HIS A 177 -13.69 -15.34 -2.01
N GLY A 178 -14.98 -15.00 -2.15
CA GLY A 178 -15.50 -14.14 -3.24
C GLY A 178 -15.76 -14.87 -4.56
N LEU A 179 -15.80 -16.20 -4.55
CA LEU A 179 -16.14 -17.00 -5.72
C LEU A 179 -17.65 -17.27 -5.74
N ILE A 180 -18.29 -16.83 -6.83
CA ILE A 180 -19.73 -17.00 -7.05
C ILE A 180 -19.90 -17.91 -8.27
N PRO A 181 -20.68 -19.00 -8.18
CA PRO A 181 -20.97 -19.83 -9.33
C PRO A 181 -21.84 -19.06 -10.33
N VAL A 182 -21.48 -19.11 -11.61
CA VAL A 182 -22.23 -18.52 -12.71
C VAL A 182 -22.88 -19.66 -13.51
N ASN A 183 -24.20 -19.68 -13.57
CA ASN A 183 -24.97 -20.69 -14.30
C ASN A 183 -25.76 -20.00 -15.42
N PRO A 184 -25.25 -19.96 -16.66
CA PRO A 184 -25.82 -19.17 -17.76
C PRO A 184 -27.07 -19.81 -18.40
N ILE A 185 -27.76 -20.70 -17.71
CA ILE A 185 -28.95 -21.38 -18.23
C ILE A 185 -30.05 -20.32 -18.32
N GLU A 186 -30.55 -20.05 -19.53
CA GLU A 186 -31.56 -19.02 -19.87
C GLU A 186 -31.07 -17.56 -19.87
N GLU A 187 -29.78 -17.29 -19.62
CA GLU A 187 -29.23 -15.94 -19.70
C GLU A 187 -28.75 -15.57 -21.11
N LYS A 188 -28.77 -14.27 -21.45
CA LYS A 188 -28.19 -13.78 -22.70
C LYS A 188 -26.67 -13.97 -22.65
N PHE A 189 -26.09 -14.50 -23.72
CA PHE A 189 -24.65 -14.72 -23.83
C PHE A 189 -23.84 -13.41 -23.69
N ASP A 190 -22.90 -13.38 -22.74
CA ASP A 190 -21.91 -12.31 -22.54
C ASP A 190 -20.49 -12.88 -22.79
N PRO A 191 -19.74 -12.39 -23.81
CA PRO A 191 -18.39 -12.85 -24.10
C PRO A 191 -17.37 -12.70 -22.96
N ASN A 192 -17.61 -11.81 -21.99
CA ASN A 192 -16.69 -11.61 -20.87
C ASN A 192 -16.84 -12.69 -19.78
N LEU A 193 -18.02 -13.31 -19.71
CA LEU A 193 -18.38 -14.26 -18.64
C LEU A 193 -18.55 -15.68 -19.16
N HIS A 194 -18.96 -15.84 -20.42
CA HIS A 194 -19.35 -17.13 -20.99
C HIS A 194 -18.41 -17.53 -22.14
N GLU A 195 -17.99 -18.79 -22.13
CA GLU A 195 -17.27 -19.42 -23.24
C GLU A 195 -18.26 -20.21 -24.12
N ALA A 196 -18.42 -19.81 -25.38
CA ALA A 196 -19.31 -20.51 -26.31
C ALA A 196 -18.59 -21.68 -26.99
N LEU A 197 -18.97 -22.91 -26.64
CA LEU A 197 -18.39 -24.13 -27.22
C LEU A 197 -19.12 -24.63 -28.48
N PHE A 198 -20.45 -24.52 -28.50
CA PHE A 198 -21.29 -25.06 -29.57
C PHE A 198 -22.40 -24.09 -29.95
N GLN A 199 -22.63 -23.96 -31.25
CA GLN A 199 -23.80 -23.25 -31.78
C GLN A 199 -24.87 -24.29 -32.12
N GLN A 200 -25.98 -24.28 -31.37
CA GLN A 200 -27.14 -25.05 -31.76
C GLN A 200 -27.85 -24.31 -32.90
N VAL A 201 -27.58 -24.74 -34.14
CA VAL A 201 -28.35 -24.28 -35.30
C VAL A 201 -29.78 -24.78 -35.12
N ARG A 202 -30.71 -23.84 -35.10
CA ARG A 202 -32.13 -24.11 -34.94
C ARG A 202 -32.73 -24.71 -36.21
#